data_AF-A0A927E5H5-F1
#
_entry.id   AF-A0A927E5H5-F1
#
_cell.length_a   1.000
_cell.length_b   1.000
_cell.length_c   1.000
_cell.angle_alpha   90.00
_cell.angle_beta   90.00
_cell.angle_gamma   90.00
#
_symmetry.space_group_name_H-M   'P 1'
#
loop_
_entity.id
_entity.type
_entity.pdbx_description
1 polymer ?
#
loop_
_entity_poly.entity_id
_entity_poly.type
_entity_poly.pdbx_seq_one_letter_code
_entity_poly.pdbx_strand_id
1 'polypeptide(L)'
;MAEEDETTSQPAAELKPKRKTVSRKAVVGQLWRAAKRQIDTHEEHLADLPRGTTASEADAKALAVLARTVRELVAIEEPQATRKDKRTDEPSAADDLRHVAQLRQDLARRLEALVAQDARENSEEADADSDAG
;
A
#
# COMPACT_ATOMS: atom_id res chain seq x y z
N MET A 1 -63.84 -54.19 2.24
CA MET A 1 -64.21 -52.91 2.89
C MET A 1 -62.98 -52.04 2.79
N ALA A 2 -63.05 -50.95 2.02
CA ALA A 2 -61.96 -49.99 1.89
C ALA A 2 -62.42 -48.73 2.63
N GLU A 3 -61.68 -48.40 3.68
CA GLU A 3 -61.90 -47.21 4.51
C GLU A 3 -61.33 -45.99 3.81
N GLU A 4 -62.02 -44.87 4.03
CA GLU A 4 -61.71 -43.53 3.58
C GLU A 4 -60.48 -43.03 4.35
N ASP A 5 -59.54 -42.35 3.68
CA ASP A 5 -58.71 -41.39 4.39
C ASP A 5 -58.42 -40.17 3.52
N GLU A 6 -59.05 -39.07 3.92
CA GLU A 6 -58.90 -37.73 3.43
C GLU A 6 -57.63 -37.13 4.06
N THR A 7 -56.58 -36.92 3.27
CA THR A 7 -55.42 -36.13 3.73
C THR A 7 -55.05 -35.05 2.72
N THR A 8 -55.54 -33.85 3.05
CA THR A 8 -54.79 -32.59 3.07
C THR A 8 -54.15 -32.09 1.77
N SER A 9 -54.78 -31.03 1.24
CA SER A 9 -54.17 -30.01 0.39
C SER A 9 -52.86 -29.47 0.98
N GLN A 10 -51.79 -29.41 0.18
CA GLN A 10 -50.83 -28.29 0.14
C GLN A 10 -49.85 -28.44 -1.03
N PRO A 11 -49.84 -27.54 -2.03
CA PRO A 11 -48.64 -27.35 -2.82
C PRO A 11 -47.65 -26.58 -1.95
N ALA A 12 -46.54 -27.22 -1.61
CA ALA A 12 -45.40 -26.60 -0.98
C ALA A 12 -44.93 -25.41 -1.83
N ALA A 13 -45.32 -24.21 -1.43
CA ALA A 13 -44.72 -22.99 -1.92
C ALA A 13 -43.26 -22.99 -1.44
N GLU A 14 -42.37 -23.50 -2.29
CA GLU A 14 -40.93 -23.35 -2.15
C GLU A 14 -40.59 -21.86 -2.09
N LEU A 15 -40.50 -21.33 -0.87
CA LEU A 15 -39.94 -20.02 -0.59
C LEU A 15 -38.46 -20.07 -0.94
N LYS A 16 -38.14 -19.81 -2.21
CA LYS A 16 -36.77 -19.60 -2.67
C LYS A 16 -36.12 -18.55 -1.76
N PRO A 17 -35.01 -18.86 -1.05
CA PRO A 17 -34.37 -17.87 -0.22
C PRO A 17 -33.85 -16.76 -1.13
N LYS A 18 -34.48 -15.59 -1.04
CA LYS A 18 -33.98 -14.37 -1.67
C LYS A 18 -32.60 -14.11 -1.07
N ARG A 19 -31.55 -14.54 -1.77
CA ARG A 19 -30.16 -14.23 -1.45
C ARG A 19 -30.10 -12.71 -1.38
N LYS A 20 -30.01 -12.17 -0.16
CA LYS A 20 -29.81 -10.74 0.08
C LYS A 20 -28.56 -10.39 -0.70
N THR A 21 -28.72 -9.63 -1.78
CA THR A 21 -27.61 -9.09 -2.55
C THR A 21 -26.79 -8.25 -1.58
N VAL A 22 -25.68 -8.80 -1.08
CA VAL A 22 -24.78 -8.10 -0.19
C VAL A 22 -24.40 -6.82 -0.92
N SER A 23 -24.77 -5.68 -0.36
CA SER A 23 -24.54 -4.41 -1.04
C SER A 23 -23.02 -4.26 -1.21
N ARG A 24 -22.58 -3.80 -2.39
CA ARG A 24 -21.15 -3.59 -2.67
C ARG A 24 -20.46 -2.81 -1.54
N LYS A 25 -21.16 -1.82 -0.99
CA LYS A 25 -20.72 -1.03 0.17
C LYS A 25 -20.45 -1.87 1.43
N ALA A 26 -21.26 -2.89 1.70
CA ALA A 26 -21.03 -3.80 2.83
C ALA A 26 -19.78 -4.66 2.62
N VAL A 27 -19.54 -5.14 1.39
CA VAL A 27 -18.32 -5.88 1.05
C VAL A 27 -17.08 -4.99 1.17
N VAL A 28 -17.12 -3.78 0.60
CA VAL A 28 -16.02 -2.81 0.70
C VAL A 28 -15.74 -2.44 2.16
N GLY A 29 -16.77 -2.18 2.96
CA GLY A 29 -16.60 -1.90 4.39
C GLY A 29 -16.05 -3.09 5.17
N GLN A 30 -16.36 -4.32 4.76
CA GLN A 30 -15.77 -5.53 5.35
C GLN A 30 -14.29 -5.69 4.95
N LEU A 31 -13.95 -5.48 3.68
CA LEU A 31 -12.57 -5.52 3.19
C LEU A 31 -11.71 -4.43 3.84
N TRP A 32 -12.23 -3.21 3.98
CA TRP A 32 -11.54 -2.13 4.68
C TRP A 32 -11.24 -2.48 6.15
N ARG A 33 -12.23 -3.03 6.86
CA ARG A 33 -12.02 -3.46 8.26
C ARG A 33 -11.03 -4.61 8.37
N ALA A 34 -11.01 -5.53 7.42
CA ALA A 34 -10.05 -6.62 7.38
C ALA A 34 -8.62 -6.09 7.11
N ALA A 35 -8.48 -5.21 6.13
CA ALA A 35 -7.20 -4.56 5.80
C ALA A 35 -6.67 -3.74 6.99
N LYS A 36 -7.52 -2.98 7.67
CA LYS A 36 -7.13 -2.23 8.86
C LYS A 36 -6.59 -3.13 9.97
N ARG A 37 -7.29 -4.23 10.27
CA ARG A 37 -6.80 -5.21 11.27
C ARG A 37 -5.45 -5.81 10.88
N GLN A 38 -5.22 -6.07 9.59
CA GLN A 38 -3.93 -6.58 9.12
C GLN A 38 -2.81 -5.56 9.31
N ILE A 39 -3.07 -4.28 9.04
CA ILE A 39 -2.11 -3.20 9.31
C ILE A 39 -1.80 -3.14 10.80
N ASP A 40 -2.82 -3.10 11.66
CA ASP A 40 -2.65 -3.03 13.12
C ASP A 40 -1.79 -4.21 13.64
N THR A 41 -2.02 -5.44 13.15
CA THR A 41 -1.21 -6.62 13.50
C THR A 41 0.23 -6.54 13.01
N HIS A 42 0.46 -5.98 11.81
CA HIS A 42 1.80 -5.81 11.28
C HIS A 42 2.57 -4.70 12.00
N GLU A 43 1.89 -3.63 12.40
CA GLU A 43 2.47 -2.57 13.24
C GLU A 43 2.90 -3.09 14.61
N GLU A 44 2.07 -3.95 15.23
CA GLU A 44 2.42 -4.63 16.49
C GLU A 44 3.67 -5.52 16.32
N HIS A 45 3.71 -6.31 15.26
CA HIS A 45 4.88 -7.14 14.96
C HIS A 45 6.14 -6.30 14.68
N LEU A 46 6.02 -5.18 13.95
CA LEU A 46 7.15 -4.26 13.73
C LEU A 46 7.59 -3.51 15.00
N ALA A 47 6.67 -3.27 15.95
CA ALA A 47 6.99 -2.65 17.23
C ALA A 47 7.78 -3.59 18.15
N ASP A 48 7.57 -4.91 18.03
CA ASP A 48 8.31 -5.94 18.76
C ASP A 48 9.74 -6.17 18.22
N LEU A 49 10.05 -5.70 17.00
CA LEU A 49 11.38 -5.81 16.43
C LEU A 49 12.32 -4.68 16.93
N PRO A 50 13.61 -4.98 17.20
CA PRO A 50 14.56 -3.96 17.61
C PRO A 50 14.77 -2.93 16.49
N ARG A 51 14.74 -1.65 16.88
CA ARG A 51 14.92 -0.50 15.96
C ARG A 51 16.25 -0.67 15.20
N GLY A 52 16.18 -0.71 13.87
CA GLY A 52 17.35 -0.88 13.00
C GLY A 52 17.39 -2.21 12.25
N THR A 53 16.48 -3.14 12.52
CA THR A 53 16.32 -4.34 11.70
C THR A 53 15.63 -3.96 10.38
N THR A 54 16.25 -4.25 9.24
CA THR A 54 15.63 -4.02 7.93
C THR A 54 14.31 -4.80 7.86
N ALA A 55 13.20 -4.11 7.65
CA ALA A 55 11.89 -4.73 7.47
C ALA A 55 11.99 -5.87 6.45
N SER A 56 11.40 -7.03 6.78
CA SER A 56 11.53 -8.24 5.98
C SER A 56 11.07 -7.99 4.55
N GLU A 57 11.74 -8.61 3.57
CA GLU A 57 11.31 -8.55 2.16
C GLU A 57 9.84 -9.02 1.99
N ALA A 58 9.40 -9.93 2.87
CA ALA A 58 8.01 -10.37 2.93
C ALA A 58 7.05 -9.24 3.33
N ASP A 59 7.45 -8.36 4.26
CA ASP A 59 6.64 -7.22 4.71
C ASP A 59 6.57 -6.14 3.64
N ALA A 60 7.70 -5.85 2.96
CA ALA A 60 7.71 -4.93 1.83
C ALA A 60 6.78 -5.40 0.69
N LYS A 61 6.78 -6.71 0.40
CA LYS A 61 5.87 -7.31 -0.58
C LYS A 61 4.40 -7.23 -0.12
N ALA A 62 4.12 -7.49 1.15
CA ALA A 62 2.77 -7.36 1.70
C ALA A 62 2.24 -5.92 1.60
N LEU A 63 3.07 -4.93 1.94
CA LEU A 63 2.73 -3.51 1.82
C LEU A 63 2.50 -3.08 0.37
N ALA A 64 3.34 -3.54 -0.57
CA ALA A 64 3.15 -3.27 -1.99
C ALA A 64 1.83 -3.84 -2.53
N VAL A 65 1.45 -5.05 -2.11
CA VAL A 65 0.17 -5.67 -2.47
C VAL A 65 -0.99 -4.89 -1.88
N LEU A 66 -0.93 -4.50 -0.61
CA LEU A 66 -1.97 -3.68 0.03
C LEU A 66 -2.15 -2.31 -0.65
N ALA A 67 -1.05 -1.62 -0.98
CA ALA A 67 -1.11 -0.36 -1.70
C ALA A 67 -1.76 -0.52 -3.08
N ARG A 68 -1.46 -1.63 -3.77
CA ARG A 68 -2.08 -1.97 -5.05
C ARG A 68 -3.58 -2.23 -4.92
N THR A 69 -4.01 -3.02 -3.93
CA THR A 69 -5.44 -3.31 -3.74
C THR A 69 -6.23 -2.08 -3.33
N VAL A 70 -5.67 -1.19 -2.50
CA VAL A 70 -6.30 0.10 -2.17
C VAL A 70 -6.47 0.95 -3.43
N ARG A 71 -5.44 1.05 -4.28
CA ARG A 71 -5.55 1.79 -5.56
C ARG A 71 -6.61 1.19 -6.48
N GLU A 72 -6.69 -0.13 -6.56
CA GLU A 72 -7.70 -0.83 -7.37
C GLU A 72 -9.12 -0.62 -6.83
N LEU A 73 -9.31 -0.63 -5.51
CA LEU A 73 -10.62 -0.35 -4.88
C LEU A 73 -11.05 1.10 -5.09
N VAL A 74 -10.15 2.08 -4.94
CA VAL A 74 -10.42 3.50 -5.23
C VAL A 74 -10.80 3.69 -6.70
N ALA A 75 -10.12 3.01 -7.63
CA ALA A 75 -10.43 3.07 -9.06
C ALA A 75 -11.77 2.43 -9.46
N ILE A 76 -12.37 1.62 -8.58
CA ILE A 76 -13.72 1.03 -8.74
C ILE A 76 -14.79 1.94 -8.11
N GLU A 77 -14.45 2.68 -7.05
CA GLU A 77 -15.35 3.61 -6.36
C GLU A 77 -15.48 4.96 -7.08
N GLU A 78 -14.44 5.39 -7.79
CA GLU A 78 -14.51 6.55 -8.68
C GLU A 78 -15.49 6.25 -9.83
N PRO A 79 -16.56 7.04 -10.01
CA PRO A 79 -17.48 6.83 -11.12
C PRO A 79 -16.66 6.92 -12.42
N GLN A 80 -16.81 5.93 -13.29
CA GLN A 80 -16.16 5.78 -14.60
C GLN A 80 -16.61 6.88 -15.59
N ALA A 81 -16.72 8.14 -15.15
CA ALA A 81 -17.23 9.24 -15.94
C ALA A 81 -16.16 9.93 -16.79
N THR A 82 -14.88 9.57 -16.70
CA THR A 82 -13.81 10.26 -17.47
C THR A 82 -12.59 9.39 -17.80
N ARG A 83 -12.73 8.07 -18.04
CA ARG A 83 -11.64 7.26 -18.65
C ARG A 83 -11.53 7.45 -20.17
N LYS A 84 -11.60 8.70 -20.62
CA LYS A 84 -11.24 9.14 -21.97
C LYS A 84 -10.50 10.47 -21.77
N ASP A 85 -9.26 10.55 -22.26
CA ASP A 85 -8.33 11.70 -22.16
C ASP A 85 -7.38 11.86 -20.95
N LYS A 86 -6.66 10.81 -20.54
CA LYS A 86 -5.38 10.97 -19.81
C LYS A 86 -4.29 9.98 -20.26
N ARG A 87 -4.16 9.76 -21.57
CA ARG A 87 -3.08 8.97 -22.18
C ARG A 87 -1.98 9.84 -22.81
N THR A 88 -1.96 11.14 -22.53
CA THR A 88 -1.10 12.09 -23.25
C THR A 88 0.01 12.69 -22.39
N ASP A 89 0.22 12.20 -21.17
CA ASP A 89 1.28 12.72 -20.29
C ASP A 89 1.96 11.59 -19.52
N GLU A 90 2.28 10.50 -20.24
CA GLU A 90 3.30 9.56 -19.77
C GLU A 90 4.65 10.16 -20.19
N PRO A 91 5.54 10.55 -19.24
CA PRO A 91 6.86 11.04 -19.59
C PRO A 91 7.55 9.96 -20.42
N SER A 92 8.16 10.36 -21.53
CA SER A 92 8.84 9.40 -22.40
C SER A 92 9.93 8.68 -21.59
N ALA A 93 10.21 7.42 -21.89
CA ALA A 93 11.35 6.71 -21.28
C ALA A 93 12.67 7.51 -21.37
N ALA A 94 12.81 8.37 -22.39
CA ALA A 94 13.93 9.30 -22.52
C ALA A 94 13.89 10.48 -21.53
N ASP A 95 12.72 10.95 -21.12
CA ASP A 95 12.56 11.93 -20.05
C ASP A 95 12.90 11.29 -18.70
N ASP A 96 12.42 10.08 -18.43
CA ASP A 96 12.74 9.35 -17.18
C ASP A 96 14.26 9.16 -17.00
N LEU A 97 14.96 8.76 -18.07
CA LEU A 97 16.42 8.62 -18.05
C LEU A 97 17.13 9.96 -17.77
N ARG A 98 16.60 11.08 -18.25
CA ARG A 98 17.13 12.43 -17.97
C ARG A 98 16.91 12.83 -16.52
N HIS A 99 15.74 12.56 -15.95
CA HIS A 99 15.45 12.81 -14.54
C HIS A 99 16.38 11.97 -13.63
N VAL A 100 16.62 10.70 -13.98
CA VAL A 100 17.56 9.85 -13.24
C VAL A 100 19.00 10.36 -13.32
N ALA A 101 19.44 10.85 -14.49
CA ALA A 101 20.76 11.44 -14.64
C ALA A 101 20.92 12.71 -13.78
N GLN A 102 19.88 13.55 -13.74
CA GLN A 102 19.88 14.77 -12.93
C GLN A 102 19.91 14.45 -11.43
N LEU A 103 19.13 13.46 -10.98
CA LEU A 103 19.17 12.99 -9.60
C LEU A 103 20.55 12.48 -9.18
N ARG A 104 21.24 11.75 -10.08
CA ARG A 104 22.61 11.27 -9.83
C ARG A 104 23.60 12.43 -9.69
N GLN A 105 23.46 13.48 -10.48
CA GLN A 105 24.30 14.68 -10.38
C GLN A 105 24.07 15.43 -9.08
N ASP A 106 22.81 15.62 -8.68
CA ASP A 106 22.46 16.28 -7.43
C ASP A 106 22.96 15.50 -6.21
N LEU A 107 22.88 14.16 -6.26
CA LEU A 107 23.42 13.29 -5.23
C LEU A 107 24.95 13.40 -5.14
N ALA A 108 25.65 13.34 -6.27
CA ALA A 108 27.10 13.48 -6.30
C ALA A 108 27.55 14.82 -5.69
N ARG A 109 26.87 15.91 -6.03
CA ARG A 109 27.14 17.25 -5.46
C ARG A 109 26.94 17.30 -3.96
N ARG A 110 25.87 16.66 -3.45
CA ARG A 110 25.60 16.60 -2.00
C ARG A 110 26.66 15.79 -1.25
N LEU A 111 27.10 14.66 -1.82
CA LEU A 111 28.17 13.86 -1.24
C LEU A 111 29.50 14.61 -1.23
N GLU A 112 29.83 15.33 -2.30
CA GLU A 112 31.04 16.17 -2.35
C GLU A 112 31.01 17.30 -1.31
N ALA A 113 29.84 17.93 -1.10
CA ALA A 113 29.67 18.93 -0.06
C ALA A 113 29.87 18.37 1.36
N LEU A 114 29.38 17.15 1.62
CA LEU A 114 29.58 16.47 2.90
C LEU A 114 31.05 16.11 3.12
N VAL A 115 31.73 15.55 2.11
CA VAL A 115 33.17 15.25 2.19
C VAL A 115 33.99 16.52 2.43
N ALA A 116 33.64 17.63 1.78
CA ALA A 116 34.31 18.91 1.99
C ALA A 116 34.02 19.50 3.38
N GLN A 117 32.85 19.23 3.95
CA GLN A 117 32.50 19.63 5.32
C GLN A 117 33.30 18.79 6.33
N ASP A 118 33.29 17.46 6.21
CA ASP A 118 34.05 16.56 7.07
C ASP A 118 35.56 16.89 7.05
N ALA A 119 36.10 17.22 5.87
CA ALA A 119 37.50 17.60 5.74
C ALA A 119 37.83 18.93 6.45
N ARG A 120 36.88 19.86 6.52
CA ARG A 120 37.05 21.13 7.25
C ARG A 120 36.98 20.90 8.76
N GLU A 121 35.99 20.12 9.22
CA GLU A 121 35.83 19.76 10.63
C GLU A 121 37.08 19.02 11.15
N ASN A 122 37.61 18.06 10.38
CA ASN A 122 38.87 17.38 10.73
C ASN A 122 40.11 18.30 10.73
N SER A 123 40.16 19.33 9.88
CA SER A 123 41.29 20.28 9.89
C SER A 123 41.24 21.23 11.10
N GLU A 124 40.05 21.65 11.52
CA GLU A 124 39.87 22.50 12.71
C GLU A 124 40.19 21.73 14.01
N GLU A 125 39.88 20.43 14.08
CA GLU A 125 40.30 19.57 15.20
C GLU A 125 41.82 19.35 15.25
N ALA A 126 42.48 19.22 14.09
CA ALA A 126 43.93 19.05 14.02
C ALA A 126 44.70 20.32 14.42
N ASP A 127 44.18 21.51 14.08
CA ASP A 127 44.77 22.80 14.47
C ASP A 127 44.52 23.11 15.97
N ALA A 128 43.40 22.66 16.55
CA ALA A 128 43.10 22.83 17.97
C ALA A 128 44.00 21.96 18.88
N ASP A 129 44.42 20.77 18.42
CA ASP A 129 45.32 19.87 19.16
C ASP A 129 46.79 20.31 19.05
N SER A 130 47.14 21.16 18.08
CA SER A 130 48.50 21.70 17.90
C SER A 130 48.80 22.95 18.75
N ASP A 131 47.79 23.63 19.29
CA ASP A 131 47.95 24.80 20.19
C ASP A 131 48.01 24.39 21.68
N ALA A 132 47.76 23.11 21.99
CA ALA A 132 47.70 22.57 23.35
C ALA A 132 48.98 21.82 23.81
N GLY A 133 50.07 21.81 23.02
CA GLY A 133 51.35 21.13 23.31
C GLY A 133 52.53 22.08 23.47
#